data_AF-A0A527IXZ7-F1
#
_entry.id   AF-A0A527IXZ7-F1
#
_cell.length_a   1.000
_cell.length_b   1.000
_cell.length_c   1.000
_cell.angle_alpha   90.00
_cell.angle_beta   90.00
_cell.angle_gamma   90.00
#
_symmetry.space_group_name_H-M   'P 1'
#
loop_
_entity.id
_entity.type
_entity.pdbx_description
1 polymer ?
#
loop_
_entity_poly.entity_id
_entity_poly.type
_entity_poly.pdbx_seq_one_letter_code
_entity_poly.pdbx_strand_id
1 'polypeptide(L)'
;EIWLGSVFSDYSVHTGDQFARPTAGGGGFGDPLEREPSKVMEDVIDDYVSLERARTDYGVVIREIDRDLCQYEIDGTATEACRADIRAKRKDWARMDPEEVARKYRSGEIDTLDAVRHYAVILDWETGELLPKTTAQFRESFEKRTVAHWV
;
A
#
# COMPACT_ATOMS: atom_id res chain seq x y z
N GLU A 1 -13.82 3.59 16.97
CA GLU A 1 -14.72 3.41 15.80
C GLU A 1 -15.27 1.99 15.83
N ILE A 2 -16.44 1.75 15.21
CA ILE A 2 -17.06 0.41 15.12
C ILE A 2 -17.10 0.04 13.65
N TRP A 3 -16.56 -1.12 13.28
CA TRP A 3 -16.64 -1.64 11.91
C TRP A 3 -18.00 -2.32 11.69
N LEU A 4 -18.79 -1.78 10.75
CA LEU A 4 -20.11 -2.32 10.41
C LEU A 4 -20.08 -3.31 9.24
N GLY A 5 -18.92 -3.52 8.61
CA GLY A 5 -18.80 -4.32 7.39
C GLY A 5 -19.11 -3.54 6.10
N SER A 6 -18.90 -4.20 4.96
CA SER A 6 -19.17 -3.63 3.63
C SER A 6 -20.66 -3.50 3.30
N VAL A 7 -21.50 -4.29 3.97
CA VAL A 7 -22.96 -4.27 3.86
C VAL A 7 -23.55 -4.43 5.26
N PHE A 8 -24.31 -3.44 5.70
CA PHE A 8 -25.06 -3.47 6.94
C PHE A 8 -26.40 -2.75 6.75
N SER A 9 -27.35 -3.01 7.66
CA SER A 9 -28.69 -2.43 7.64
C SER A 9 -29.21 -2.28 9.06
N ASP A 10 -30.13 -1.33 9.28
CA ASP A 10 -30.83 -1.15 10.55
C ASP A 10 -29.93 -0.84 11.76
N TYR A 11 -28.76 -0.23 11.51
CA TYR A 11 -27.88 0.25 12.57
C TYR A 11 -28.40 1.59 13.11
N SER A 12 -28.64 1.67 14.42
CA SER A 12 -29.12 2.91 15.06
C SER A 12 -28.02 3.97 15.08
N VAL A 13 -28.36 5.18 14.62
CA VAL A 13 -27.46 6.35 14.61
C VAL A 13 -28.12 7.49 15.37
N HIS A 14 -27.35 8.20 16.18
CA HIS A 14 -27.81 9.29 17.04
C HIS A 14 -27.19 10.63 16.64
N THR A 15 -27.77 11.72 17.15
CA THR A 15 -27.21 13.06 16.97
C THR A 15 -25.80 13.13 17.53
N GLY A 16 -24.84 13.47 16.67
CA GLY A 16 -23.41 13.56 17.02
C GLY A 16 -22.56 12.41 16.47
N ASP A 17 -23.17 11.33 15.99
CA ASP A 17 -22.44 10.23 15.37
C ASP A 17 -21.83 10.65 14.03
N GLN A 18 -20.66 10.09 13.74
CA GLN A 18 -19.96 10.25 12.46
C GLN A 18 -19.93 8.91 11.74
N PHE A 19 -20.25 8.93 10.45
CA PHE A 19 -20.26 7.75 9.60
C PHE A 19 -19.35 7.97 8.40
N ALA A 20 -18.40 7.04 8.21
CA ALA A 20 -17.52 7.02 7.05
C ALA A 20 -17.78 5.74 6.24
N ARG A 21 -17.93 5.90 4.92
CA ARG A 21 -18.03 4.79 3.97
C ARG A 21 -17.01 4.99 2.84
N PRO A 22 -15.77 4.54 3.02
CA PRO A 22 -14.78 4.61 1.95
C PRO A 22 -15.25 3.78 0.75
N THR A 23 -15.14 4.35 -0.45
CA THR A 23 -15.41 3.64 -1.70
C THR A 23 -14.16 2.91 -2.15
N ALA A 24 -14.31 1.70 -2.67
CA ALA A 24 -13.20 0.97 -3.27
C ALA A 24 -12.73 1.66 -4.56
N GLY A 25 -11.41 1.69 -4.77
CA GLY A 25 -10.80 2.05 -6.04
C GLY A 25 -10.71 0.88 -7.02
N GLY A 26 -10.16 1.14 -8.20
CA GLY A 26 -9.82 0.10 -9.17
C GLY A 26 -8.53 -0.65 -8.82
N GLY A 27 -8.29 -1.78 -9.47
CA GLY A 27 -7.01 -2.50 -9.41
C GLY A 27 -5.95 -1.87 -10.34
N GLY A 28 -4.69 -1.90 -9.92
CA GLY A 28 -3.55 -1.48 -10.76
C GLY A 28 -3.15 -2.53 -11.79
N PHE A 29 -2.38 -2.11 -12.81
CA PHE A 29 -1.82 -2.99 -13.83
C PHE A 29 -0.33 -2.69 -14.07
N GLY A 30 0.47 -3.74 -14.22
CA GLY A 30 1.90 -3.65 -14.46
C GLY A 30 2.75 -3.54 -13.19
N ASP A 31 4.05 -3.38 -13.38
CA ASP A 31 5.03 -3.18 -12.31
C ASP A 31 5.05 -1.70 -11.88
N PRO A 32 4.78 -1.37 -10.59
CA PRO A 32 4.79 0.01 -10.10
C PRO A 32 6.12 0.74 -10.34
N LEU A 33 7.25 0.04 -10.32
CA LEU A 33 8.57 0.66 -10.50
C LEU A 33 8.84 1.08 -11.96
N GLU A 34 7.99 0.66 -12.89
CA GLU A 34 8.06 1.02 -14.31
C GLU A 34 7.11 2.19 -14.65
N ARG A 35 6.33 2.70 -13.69
CA ARG A 35 5.53 3.92 -13.88
C ARG A 35 6.47 5.12 -14.02
N GLU A 36 6.23 5.98 -14.99
CA GLU A 36 7.01 7.22 -15.18
C GLU A 36 7.00 8.08 -13.91
N PRO A 37 8.16 8.53 -13.39
CA PRO A 37 8.23 9.35 -12.18
C PRO A 37 7.38 10.63 -12.24
N SER A 38 7.31 11.28 -13.40
CA SER A 38 6.46 12.46 -13.61
C SER A 38 4.98 12.17 -13.40
N LYS A 39 4.49 11.00 -13.83
CA LYS A 39 3.09 10.59 -13.61
C LYS A 39 2.80 10.27 -12.15
N VAL A 40 3.78 9.74 -11.42
CA VAL A 40 3.65 9.56 -9.96
C VAL A 40 3.58 10.91 -9.27
N MET A 41 4.36 11.90 -9.73
CA MET A 41 4.28 13.26 -9.20
C MET A 41 2.94 13.93 -9.52
N GLU A 42 2.38 13.71 -10.71
CA GLU A 42 0.99 14.12 -11.03
C GLU A 42 -0.01 13.48 -10.06
N ASP A 43 0.10 12.18 -9.78
CA ASP A 43 -0.76 11.50 -8.80
C ASP A 43 -0.63 12.08 -7.38
N VAL A 44 0.54 12.62 -7.01
CA VAL A 44 0.77 13.31 -5.74
C VAL A 44 0.14 14.70 -5.74
N ILE A 45 0.29 15.45 -6.84
CA ILE A 45 -0.33 16.78 -7.00
C ILE A 45 -1.86 16.67 -6.91
N ASP A 46 -2.43 15.60 -7.47
CA ASP A 46 -3.87 15.32 -7.45
C ASP A 46 -4.37 14.67 -6.14
N ASP A 47 -3.52 14.55 -5.11
CA ASP A 47 -3.80 13.91 -3.81
C ASP A 47 -4.26 12.43 -3.92
N TYR A 48 -4.03 11.75 -5.05
CA TYR A 48 -4.30 10.30 -5.18
C TYR A 48 -3.25 9.44 -4.47
N VAL A 49 -2.02 9.94 -4.41
CA VAL A 49 -0.86 9.26 -3.82
C VAL A 49 -0.19 10.22 -2.84
N SER A 50 0.14 9.76 -1.62
CA SER A 50 0.94 10.57 -0.69
C SER A 50 2.42 10.56 -1.10
N LEU A 51 3.21 11.56 -0.69
CA LEU A 51 4.68 11.57 -0.87
C LEU A 51 5.34 10.29 -0.33
N GLU A 52 4.83 9.80 0.80
CA GLU A 52 5.29 8.55 1.40
C GLU A 52 5.01 7.36 0.47
N ARG A 53 3.80 7.25 -0.08
CA ARG A 53 3.41 6.15 -0.97
C ARG A 53 4.07 6.25 -2.34
N ALA A 54 4.37 7.46 -2.83
CA ALA A 54 5.20 7.64 -4.02
C ALA A 54 6.58 6.99 -3.84
N ARG A 55 7.20 7.17 -2.67
CA ARG A 55 8.49 6.55 -2.35
C ARG A 55 8.35 5.05 -2.10
N THR A 56 7.42 4.65 -1.25
CA THR A 56 7.30 3.27 -0.75
C THR A 56 6.78 2.31 -1.82
N ASP A 57 5.78 2.71 -2.61
CA ASP A 57 5.11 1.82 -3.58
C ASP A 57 5.69 1.96 -5.00
N TYR A 58 6.12 3.16 -5.42
CA TYR A 58 6.63 3.44 -6.77
C TYR A 58 8.14 3.70 -6.85
N GLY A 59 8.81 3.80 -5.69
CA GLY A 59 10.23 4.14 -5.60
C GLY A 59 10.56 5.57 -6.04
N VAL A 60 9.57 6.47 -6.11
CA VAL A 60 9.76 7.86 -6.58
C VAL A 60 9.91 8.79 -5.40
N VAL A 61 11.06 9.47 -5.32
CA VAL A 61 11.37 10.41 -4.25
C VAL A 61 11.00 11.81 -4.73
N ILE A 62 10.01 12.42 -4.07
CA ILE A 62 9.46 13.73 -4.43
C ILE A 62 9.66 14.67 -3.25
N ARG A 63 10.14 15.88 -3.54
CA ARG A 63 10.29 16.98 -2.61
C ARG A 63 9.14 17.96 -2.81
N GLU A 64 8.36 18.16 -1.76
CA GLU A 64 7.38 19.25 -1.71
C GLU A 64 8.11 20.58 -1.56
N ILE A 65 7.83 21.52 -2.47
CA ILE A 65 8.39 22.88 -2.45
C ILE A 65 7.34 23.84 -1.89
N ASP A 66 6.16 23.82 -2.50
CA ASP A 66 5.00 24.62 -2.11
C ASP A 66 3.73 23.89 -2.54
N ARG A 67 3.01 23.31 -1.57
CA ARG A 67 1.79 22.56 -1.83
C ARG A 67 0.65 23.43 -2.38
N ASP A 68 0.52 24.67 -1.92
CA ASP A 68 -0.56 25.58 -2.33
C ASP A 68 -0.42 26.00 -3.79
N LEU A 69 0.82 26.00 -4.29
CA LEU A 69 1.15 26.27 -5.69
C LEU A 69 1.34 25.00 -6.54
N CYS A 70 1.07 23.82 -5.98
CA CYS A 70 1.33 22.52 -6.60
C CYS A 70 2.78 22.37 -7.11
N GLN A 71 3.75 22.92 -6.38
CA GLN A 71 5.17 22.87 -6.75
C GLN A 71 5.87 21.71 -6.04
N TYR A 72 6.30 20.75 -6.85
CA TYR A 72 7.02 19.56 -6.42
C TYR A 72 8.21 19.32 -7.35
N GLU A 73 9.23 18.66 -6.82
CA GLU A 73 10.42 18.29 -7.58
C GLU A 73 10.75 16.81 -7.36
N ILE A 74 11.09 16.10 -8.42
CA ILE A 74 11.56 14.72 -8.36
C ILE A 74 13.06 14.71 -8.10
N ASP A 75 13.49 14.01 -7.06
CA ASP A 75 14.91 13.68 -6.89
C ASP A 75 15.24 12.44 -7.73
N GLY A 76 15.84 12.65 -8.90
CA GLY A 76 16.16 11.58 -9.85
C GLY A 76 17.15 10.56 -9.28
N THR A 77 18.21 11.02 -8.62
CA THR A 77 19.24 10.13 -8.06
C THR A 77 18.68 9.30 -6.89
N ALA A 78 17.90 9.93 -6.00
CA ALA A 78 17.26 9.21 -4.91
C ALA A 78 16.18 8.24 -5.41
N THR A 79 15.45 8.61 -6.47
CA THR A 79 14.47 7.73 -7.14
C THR A 79 15.13 6.49 -7.73
N GLU A 80 16.24 6.64 -8.45
CA GLU A 80 16.99 5.50 -9.00
C GLU A 80 17.49 4.56 -7.90
N ALA A 81 18.08 5.12 -6.84
CA ALA A 81 18.54 4.35 -5.69
C ALA A 81 17.40 3.63 -4.97
N CYS A 82 16.27 4.32 -4.76
CA CYS A 82 15.09 3.75 -4.10
C CYS A 82 14.50 2.59 -4.92
N ARG A 83 14.33 2.77 -6.23
CA ARG A 83 13.87 1.69 -7.12
C ARG A 83 14.83 0.51 -7.15
N ALA A 84 16.13 0.75 -7.15
CA ALA A 84 17.12 -0.32 -7.10
C ALA A 84 17.01 -1.14 -5.81
N ASP A 85 16.84 -0.47 -4.66
CA ASP A 85 16.65 -1.13 -3.36
C ASP A 85 15.38 -1.97 -3.32
N ILE A 86 14.26 -1.41 -3.79
CA ILE A 86 12.98 -2.13 -3.85
C ILE A 86 13.10 -3.34 -4.79
N ARG A 87 13.68 -3.19 -5.98
CA ARG A 87 13.88 -4.33 -6.92
C ARG A 87 14.67 -5.47 -6.28
N ALA A 88 15.72 -5.13 -5.54
CA ALA A 88 16.58 -6.12 -4.90
C ALA A 88 15.87 -6.92 -3.81
N LYS A 89 14.90 -6.32 -3.09
CA LYS A 89 14.32 -6.90 -1.87
C LYS A 89 12.86 -7.34 -1.99
N ARG A 90 12.07 -6.77 -2.91
CA ARG A 90 10.60 -6.96 -2.95
C ARG A 90 10.17 -8.41 -3.10
N LYS A 91 10.94 -9.24 -3.82
CA LYS A 91 10.67 -10.67 -3.99
C LYS A 91 10.84 -11.42 -2.66
N ASP A 92 11.82 -11.03 -1.85
CA ASP A 92 12.05 -11.61 -0.53
C ASP A 92 11.00 -11.12 0.48
N TRP A 93 10.59 -9.85 0.39
CA TRP A 93 9.49 -9.32 1.19
C TRP A 93 8.19 -10.08 0.95
N ALA A 94 7.80 -10.28 -0.31
CA ALA A 94 6.57 -10.99 -0.68
C ALA A 94 6.54 -12.46 -0.20
N ARG A 95 7.73 -13.05 0.03
CA ARG A 95 7.90 -14.44 0.47
C ARG A 95 8.32 -14.57 1.93
N MET A 96 8.39 -13.46 2.67
CA MET A 96 8.71 -13.43 4.10
C MET A 96 7.74 -14.32 4.89
N ASP A 97 8.19 -14.86 6.03
CA ASP A 97 7.33 -15.60 6.94
C ASP A 97 6.13 -14.73 7.36
N PRO A 98 4.88 -15.17 7.12
CA PRO A 98 3.70 -14.39 7.50
C PRO A 98 3.61 -14.05 8.99
N GLU A 99 4.17 -14.88 9.87
CA GLU A 99 4.17 -14.58 11.31
C GLU A 99 5.08 -13.40 11.66
N GLU A 100 6.23 -13.29 10.97
CA GLU A 100 7.12 -12.15 11.11
C GLU A 100 6.46 -10.87 10.58
N VAL A 101 5.73 -10.97 9.47
CA VAL A 101 4.95 -9.84 8.92
C VAL A 101 3.85 -9.42 9.90
N ALA A 102 3.14 -10.38 10.50
CA ALA A 102 2.13 -10.11 11.51
C ALA A 102 2.74 -9.43 12.75
N ARG A 103 3.94 -9.83 13.17
CA ARG A 103 4.71 -9.16 14.23
C ARG A 103 5.04 -7.71 13.86
N LYS A 104 5.53 -7.47 12.64
CA LYS A 104 5.83 -6.12 12.13
C LYS A 104 4.59 -5.22 12.16
N TYR A 105 3.45 -5.73 11.69
CA TYR A 105 2.18 -5.02 11.70
C TYR A 105 1.73 -4.67 13.12
N ARG A 106 1.74 -5.64 14.05
CA ARG A 106 1.38 -5.40 15.46
C ARG A 106 2.31 -4.40 16.15
N SER A 107 3.57 -4.30 15.71
CA SER A 107 4.52 -3.30 16.22
C SER A 107 4.38 -1.90 15.60
N GLY A 108 3.56 -1.75 14.56
CA GLY A 108 3.42 -0.50 13.81
C GLY A 108 4.58 -0.18 12.87
N GLU A 109 5.46 -1.15 12.59
CA GLU A 109 6.57 -0.99 11.63
C GLU A 109 6.05 -0.92 10.19
N ILE A 110 4.92 -1.58 9.93
CA ILE A 110 4.26 -1.63 8.63
C ILE A 110 2.76 -1.41 8.82
N ASP A 111 2.09 -0.84 7.81
CA ASP A 111 0.64 -0.67 7.84
C ASP A 111 -0.09 -1.76 7.02
N THR A 112 -1.41 -1.59 6.89
CA THR A 112 -2.27 -2.52 6.14
C THR A 112 -1.90 -2.57 4.65
N LEU A 113 -1.49 -1.45 4.06
CA LEU A 113 -1.10 -1.41 2.65
C LEU A 113 0.21 -2.15 2.44
N ASP A 114 1.19 -1.98 3.33
CA ASP A 114 2.46 -2.68 3.26
C ASP A 114 2.27 -4.20 3.40
N ALA A 115 1.48 -4.64 4.39
CA ALA A 115 1.18 -6.05 4.61
C ALA A 115 0.63 -6.73 3.34
N VAL A 116 -0.30 -6.05 2.65
CA VAL A 116 -0.94 -6.59 1.44
C VAL A 116 -0.05 -6.43 0.19
N ARG A 117 0.50 -5.24 -0.05
CA ARG A 117 1.17 -4.87 -1.31
C ARG A 117 2.62 -5.33 -1.39
N HIS A 118 3.32 -5.38 -0.25
CA HIS A 118 4.76 -5.71 -0.22
C HIS A 118 5.02 -7.11 0.32
N TYR A 119 4.29 -7.53 1.36
CA TYR A 119 4.52 -8.80 2.03
C TYR A 119 3.58 -9.93 1.61
N ALA A 120 2.53 -9.58 0.87
CA ALA A 120 1.47 -10.49 0.45
C ALA A 120 0.88 -11.31 1.62
N VAL A 121 0.54 -10.64 2.73
CA VAL A 121 -0.04 -11.24 3.93
C VAL A 121 -1.39 -10.62 4.24
N ILE A 122 -2.34 -11.48 4.61
CA ILE A 122 -3.67 -11.06 5.07
C ILE A 122 -3.78 -11.31 6.56
N LEU A 123 -4.09 -10.25 7.30
CA LEU A 123 -4.27 -10.27 8.74
C LEU A 123 -5.72 -9.91 9.07
N ASP A 124 -6.13 -10.21 10.29
CA ASP A 124 -7.24 -9.52 10.91
C ASP A 124 -6.83 -8.07 11.20
N TRP A 125 -7.53 -7.09 10.61
CA TRP A 125 -7.11 -5.69 10.66
C TRP A 125 -7.34 -5.01 12.02
N GLU A 126 -8.13 -5.61 12.91
CA GLU A 126 -8.34 -5.09 14.26
C GLU A 126 -7.28 -5.62 15.23
N THR A 127 -6.92 -6.89 15.10
CA THR A 127 -6.04 -7.59 16.05
C THR A 127 -4.61 -7.79 15.55
N GLY A 128 -4.40 -7.72 14.23
CA GLY A 128 -3.15 -8.12 13.60
C GLY A 128 -2.86 -9.62 13.67
N GLU A 129 -3.87 -10.45 13.93
CA GLU A 129 -3.75 -11.91 13.89
C GLU A 129 -3.55 -12.40 12.45
N LEU A 130 -2.62 -13.34 12.25
CA LEU A 130 -2.42 -13.95 10.94
C LEU A 130 -3.63 -14.80 10.55
N LEU A 131 -4.08 -14.66 9.30
CA LEU A 131 -5.07 -15.56 8.69
C LEU A 131 -4.37 -16.54 7.75
N PRO A 132 -3.96 -17.76 8.19
CA PRO A 132 -3.02 -18.58 7.43
C PRO A 132 -3.60 -19.11 6.12
N LYS A 133 -4.86 -19.56 6.14
CA LYS A 133 -5.54 -20.08 4.93
C LYS A 133 -5.75 -18.98 3.89
N THR A 134 -6.21 -17.81 4.33
CA THR A 134 -6.44 -16.65 3.46
C THR A 134 -5.13 -16.14 2.87
N THR A 135 -4.08 -16.03 3.70
CA THR A 135 -2.75 -15.64 3.26
C THR A 135 -2.19 -16.62 2.23
N ALA A 136 -2.32 -17.93 2.44
CA ALA A 136 -1.84 -18.93 1.49
C ALA A 136 -2.53 -18.81 0.11
N GLN A 137 -3.87 -18.67 0.09
CA GLN A 137 -4.62 -18.47 -1.15
C GLN A 137 -4.27 -17.14 -1.84
N PHE A 138 -4.10 -16.08 -1.06
CA PHE A 138 -3.70 -14.77 -1.60
C PHE A 138 -2.31 -14.84 -2.24
N ARG A 139 -1.33 -15.47 -1.56
CA ARG A 139 0.03 -15.63 -2.07
C ARG A 139 0.10 -16.45 -3.35
N GLU A 140 -0.72 -17.49 -3.50
CA GLU A 140 -0.79 -18.24 -4.76
C GLU A 140 -1.17 -17.32 -5.94
N SER A 141 -2.18 -16.47 -5.75
CA SER A 141 -2.59 -15.50 -6.76
C SER A 141 -1.55 -14.39 -6.97
N PHE A 142 -0.99 -13.86 -5.89
CA PHE A 142 -0.01 -12.79 -5.90
C PHE A 142 1.29 -13.21 -6.60
N GLU A 143 1.76 -14.43 -6.35
CA GLU A 143 2.93 -14.99 -7.01
C GLU A 143 2.72 -15.06 -8.53
N LYS A 144 1.58 -15.62 -8.96
CA LYS A 144 1.25 -15.80 -10.38
C LYS A 144 1.04 -14.48 -11.12
N ARG A 145 0.36 -13.51 -10.51
CA ARG A 145 -0.09 -12.29 -11.19
C ARG A 145 0.82 -11.08 -10.96
N THR A 146 1.67 -11.11 -9.94
CA THR A 146 2.47 -9.95 -9.52
C THR A 146 3.95 -10.31 -9.47
N VAL A 147 4.37 -11.21 -8.59
CA VAL A 147 5.80 -11.54 -8.39
C VAL A 147 6.45 -12.08 -9.66
N ALA A 148 5.74 -12.91 -10.41
CA ALA A 148 6.21 -13.48 -11.69
C ALA A 148 6.46 -12.41 -12.78
N HIS A 149 5.87 -11.22 -12.65
CA HIS A 149 5.98 -10.13 -13.64
C HIS A 149 6.88 -8.99 -13.18
N TRP A 150 7.39 -9.04 -11.95
CA TRP A 150 8.37 -8.08 -11.45
C TRP A 150 9.72 -8.27 -12.13
N VAL A 151 10.19 -7.20 -12.78
CA VAL A 151 11.53 -7.09 -13.37
C VAL A 151 12.61 -7.17 -12.29
#